data_AF-A0A527TLS0-F1
#
_entry.id   AF-A0A527TLS0-F1
#
_cell.length_a   1.000
_cell.length_b   1.000
_cell.length_c   1.000
_cell.angle_alpha   90.00
_cell.angle_beta   90.00
_cell.angle_gamma   90.00
#
_symmetry.space_group_name_H-M   'P 1'
#
loop_
_entity.id
_entity.type
_entity.pdbx_description
1 polymer ?
#
loop_
_entity_poly.entity_id
_entity_poly.type
_entity_poly.pdbx_seq_one_letter_code
_entity_poly.pdbx_strand_id
1 'polypeptide(L)' 'NIGVYLLSVVSARDFGWISLSDAITRIDATMTTIENMPRDRGHLYNWYDTTTLKPLYPLYISAVDSGNLAGHLVAV' A
#
# COMPACT_ATOMS: atom_id res chain seq x y z
N ASN A 1 1.90 -6.91 -1.03
CA ASN A 1 2.94 -5.88 -0.86
C ASN A 1 2.40 -4.57 -1.42
N ILE A 2 2.13 -3.59 -0.55
CA ILE A 2 1.44 -2.34 -0.92
C ILE A 2 2.39 -1.35 -1.61
N GLY A 3 3.63 -1.22 -1.14
CA GLY A 3 4.61 -0.29 -1.72
C GLY A 3 4.94 -0.62 -3.17
N VAL A 4 5.20 -1.91 -3.45
CA VAL A 4 5.45 -2.39 -4.83
C VAL A 4 4.22 -2.19 -5.73
N TYR A 5 3.00 -2.29 -5.17
CA TYR A 5 1.79 -1.98 -5.92
C TYR A 5 1.74 -0.50 -6.34
N LEU A 6 2.00 0.44 -5.42
CA LEU A 6 2.05 1.87 -5.75
C LEU A 6 3.08 2.16 -6.84
N LEU A 7 4.27 1.59 -6.74
CA LEU A 7 5.30 1.69 -7.78
C LEU A 7 4.83 1.14 -9.13
N SER A 8 4.08 0.03 -9.13
CA SER A 8 3.54 -0.56 -10.35
C SER A 8 2.47 0.33 -11.00
N VAL A 9 1.69 1.08 -10.22
CA VAL A 9 0.69 2.02 -10.74
C VAL A 9 1.38 3.21 -11.41
N VAL A 10 2.41 3.79 -10.78
CA VAL A 10 3.19 4.88 -11.39
C VAL A 10 3.90 4.39 -12.65
N SER A 11 4.55 3.23 -12.58
CA SER A 11 5.19 2.60 -13.75
C SER A 11 4.21 2.38 -14.91
N ALA A 12 3.00 1.90 -14.62
CA ALA A 12 1.98 1.67 -15.64
C ALA A 12 1.53 2.98 -16.31
N ARG A 13 1.45 4.09 -15.56
CA ARG A 13 1.24 5.41 -16.14
C ARG A 13 2.43 5.81 -17.01
N ASP A 14 3.66 5.58 -16.56
CA ASP A 14 4.86 6.01 -17.28
C ASP A 14 5.02 5.29 -18.61
N PHE A 15 4.68 4.00 -18.65
CA PHE A 15 4.60 3.22 -19.88
C PHE A 15 3.37 3.53 -20.75
N GLY A 16 2.44 4.37 -20.28
CA GLY A 16 1.22 4.74 -21.00
C GLY A 16 0.17 3.62 -21.04
N TRP A 17 0.24 2.63 -20.15
CA TRP A 17 -0.74 1.54 -20.05
C TRP A 17 -2.04 1.97 -19.40
N ILE A 18 -1.98 2.99 -18.53
CA ILE A 18 -3.15 3.59 -17.88
C ILE A 18 -3.08 5.12 -18.00
N SER A 19 -4.24 5.76 -17.94
CA SER A 19 -4.33 7.22 -17.92
C SER A 19 -3.85 7.79 -16.59
N LEU A 20 -3.53 9.09 -16.57
CA LEU A 20 -3.23 9.80 -15.32
C LEU A 20 -4.41 9.72 -14.33
N SER A 21 -5.64 9.87 -14.81
CA SER A 21 -6.85 9.75 -13.97
C SER A 21 -7.01 8.36 -13.36
N ASP A 22 -6.70 7.30 -14.11
CA ASP A 22 -6.74 5.93 -13.60
C ASP A 22 -5.66 5.70 -12.53
N ALA A 23 -4.46 6.24 -12.76
CA ALA A 23 -3.37 6.16 -11.80
C ALA A 23 -3.74 6.86 -10.48
N ILE A 24 -4.24 8.09 -10.56
CA ILE A 24 -4.69 8.86 -9.39
C ILE A 24 -5.78 8.10 -8.63
N THR A 25 -6.79 7.60 -9.34
CA THR A 25 -7.91 6.85 -8.72
C THR A 25 -7.42 5.62 -7.95
N ARG A 26 -6.45 4.88 -8.52
CA ARG A 26 -5.89 3.68 -7.89
C ARG A 26 -5.04 4.02 -6.67
N ILE A 27 -4.20 5.06 -6.76
CA ILE A 27 -3.39 5.53 -5.64
C ILE A 27 -4.30 6.01 -4.51
N ASP A 28 -5.29 6.85 -4.80
CA ASP A 28 -6.23 7.40 -3.84
C ASP A 28 -7.04 6.31 -3.12
N ALA A 29 -7.58 5.34 -3.86
CA ALA A 29 -8.29 4.19 -3.27
C ALA A 29 -7.37 3.35 -2.36
N THR A 30 -6.10 3.20 -2.74
CA THR A 30 -5.11 2.45 -1.95
C THR A 30 -4.75 3.20 -0.67
N MET A 31 -4.48 4.51 -0.76
CA MET A 31 -4.18 5.35 0.40
C MET A 31 -5.36 5.39 1.37
N THR A 32 -6.57 5.59 0.85
CA THR A 32 -7.81 5.54 1.64
C THR A 32 -7.95 4.19 2.36
N THR A 33 -7.62 3.08 1.70
CA THR A 33 -7.65 1.75 2.33
C THR A 33 -6.62 1.66 3.45
N ILE A 34 -5.36 2.05 3.20
CA ILE A 34 -4.28 2.04 4.19
C ILE A 34 -4.66 2.87 5.42
N GLU A 35 -5.24 4.05 5.22
CA GLU A 35 -5.66 4.97 6.28
C GLU A 35 -6.70 4.36 7.23
N ASN A 36 -7.51 3.42 6.76
CA ASN A 36 -8.50 2.71 7.57
C ASN A 36 -7.96 1.43 8.22
N MET A 37 -6.76 0.98 7.86
CA MET A 37 -6.18 -0.26 8.40
C MET A 37 -5.62 -0.04 9.82
N PRO A 38 -5.98 -0.91 10.80
CA PRO A 38 -5.40 -0.90 12.14
C PRO A 38 -3.87 -1.06 12.08
N ARG A 39 -3.14 -0.28 12.87
CA ARG A 39 -1.68 -0.24 12.87
C ARG A 39 -1.14 -0.01 14.28
N ASP A 40 0.09 -0.46 14.55
CA ASP A 40 0.79 -0.19 15.81
C ASP A 40 1.86 0.86 15.59
N ARG A 41 1.77 2.00 16.29
CA ARG A 41 2.76 3.09 16.22
C ARG A 41 3.14 3.49 14.78
N GLY A 42 2.17 3.50 13.88
CA GLY A 42 2.34 3.82 12.46
C GLY A 42 2.73 2.64 11.56
N HIS A 43 3.12 1.49 12.12
CA HIS A 43 3.47 0.29 11.37
C HIS A 43 2.26 -0.59 11.09
N LEU A 44 2.10 -0.98 9.82
CA LEU A 44 1.12 -1.98 9.42
C LEU A 44 1.54 -3.38 9.91
N TYR A 45 0.55 -4.20 10.23
CA TYR A 45 0.74 -5.64 10.42
C TYR A 45 1.03 -6.31 9.09
N ASN A 46 1.61 -7.50 9.11
CA ASN A 46 1.98 -8.16 7.86
C ASN A 46 0.79 -8.69 7.06
N TRP A 47 -0.31 -9.01 7.75
CA TRP A 47 -1.46 -9.68 7.15
C TRP A 47 -2.78 -9.05 7.58
N TYR A 48 -3.65 -8.83 6.61
CA TYR A 48 -4.98 -8.28 6.79
C TYR A 48 -5.99 -9.06 5.95
N ASP A 49 -7.20 -9.17 6.47
CA ASP A 49 -8.36 -9.55 5.66
C ASP A 49 -8.70 -8.41 4.69
N THR A 50 -8.83 -8.71 3.40
CA THR A 50 -8.97 -7.70 2.34
C THR A 50 -10.35 -7.05 2.28
N THR A 51 -11.34 -7.59 3.00
CA THR A 51 -12.70 -7.06 3.03
C THR A 51 -12.96 -6.25 4.30
N THR A 52 -12.53 -6.79 5.44
CA THR A 52 -12.78 -6.20 6.77
C THR A 52 -11.65 -5.33 7.26
N LEU A 53 -10.48 -5.38 6.60
CA LEU A 53 -9.24 -4.70 7.00
C LEU A 53 -8.76 -5.08 8.41
N LYS A 54 -9.24 -6.19 8.96
CA LYS A 54 -8.81 -6.68 10.27
C LYS A 54 -7.46 -7.39 10.14
N PRO A 55 -6.51 -7.12 11.04
CA PRO A 55 -5.26 -7.88 11.11
C PRO A 55 -5.54 -9.37 11.33
N LEU A 56 -4.77 -10.23 10.67
CA LEU A 56 -4.85 -11.68 10.81
C LEU A 56 -3.81 -12.18 11.82
N TYR A 57 -4.18 -13.17 12.63
CA TYR A 57 -3.27 -13.80 13.59
C TYR A 57 -2.31 -14.79 12.90
N PRO A 58 -1.04 -14.89 13.34
CA PRO A 58 -0.43 -14.12 14.42
C PRO A 58 -0.14 -12.67 14.03
N LEU A 59 -0.39 -11.74 14.96
CA LEU A 59 -0.08 -10.33 14.77
C LEU A 59 1.44 -10.12 14.83
N TYR A 60 2.04 -9.71 13.72
CA TYR A 60 3.43 -9.30 13.70
C TYR A 60 3.68 -8.16 12.73
N ILE A 61 4.76 -7.44 12.99
CA ILE A 61 5.24 -6.31 12.22
C ILE A 61 6.61 -6.68 11.67
N SER A 62 6.79 -6.48 10.37
CA SER A 62 8.05 -6.69 9.67
C SER A 62 8.72 -5.34 9.47
N ALA A 63 9.94 -5.19 10.00
CA ALA A 63 10.76 -4.00 9.74
C ALA A 63 11.11 -3.88 8.25
N VAL A 64 11.27 -5.03 7.56
CA VAL A 64 11.55 -5.09 6.12
C VAL A 64 10.35 -4.57 5.33
N ASP A 65 9.13 -5.02 5.63
CA ASP A 65 7.94 -4.57 4.90
C ASP A 65 7.56 -3.13 5.25
N SER A 66 7.78 -2.70 6.49
CA SER A 66 7.64 -1.29 6.88
C SER A 66 8.60 -0.39 6.09
N GLY A 67 9.87 -0.78 6.03
CA GLY A 67 10.88 -0.04 5.25
C GLY A 67 10.58 -0.07 3.76
N ASN A 68 10.11 -1.20 3.22
CA ASN A 68 9.69 -1.33 1.83
C ASN A 68 8.54 -0.37 1.51
N LEU A 69 7.49 -0.33 2.34
CA LEU A 69 6.39 0.61 2.15
C LEU A 69 6.86 2.06 2.22
N ALA A 70 7.65 2.43 3.23
CA ALA A 70 8.15 3.78 3.40
C ALA A 70 9.02 4.23 2.20
N GLY A 71 9.92 3.36 1.72
CA GLY A 71 10.76 3.65 0.56
C GLY A 71 9.93 3.88 -0.70
N HIS A 72 8.89 3.08 -0.93
CA HIS A 72 8.01 3.29 -2.07
C HIS A 72 7.17 4.56 -1.95
N LEU A 73 6.67 4.92 -0.76
CA LEU A 73 5.93 6.17 -0.55
C LEU A 73 6.77 7.43 -0.83
N VAL A 74 8.10 7.33 -0.74
CA VAL A 74 9.01 8.43 -1.13
C VAL A 74 9.30 8.43 -2.64
N ALA A 75 9.33 7.25 -3.25
CA ALA A 75 9.67 7.09 -4.66
C ALA A 75 8.51 7.39 -5.62
N VAL A 76 7.26 7.22 -5.16
CA VAL A 76 6.02 7.40 -5.95
C VAL A 76 5.41 8.78 -5.81
#